data_AF-A0A180FCZ0-F1
#
_entry.id   AF-A0A180FCZ0-F1
#
_cell.length_a   1.000
_cell.length_b   1.000
_cell.length_c   1.000
_cell.angle_alpha   90.00
_cell.angle_beta   90.00
_cell.angle_gamma   90.00
#
_symmetry.space_group_name_H-M   'P 1'
#
loop_
_entity.id
_entity.type
_entity.pdbx_description
1 polymer ?
#
loop_
_entity_poly.entity_id
_entity_poly.type
_entity_poly.pdbx_seq_one_letter_code
_entity_poly.pdbx_strand_id
1 'polypeptide(L)'
;MKTQYANIQSDDTIFDDNLGQGWFYVPNNVYIIGTMNDIDRSVESFDFAMRRRFTWIEITAEDSAKNMNLPEGSKERMKALNDAISEIEGLNASYHIGAAYFLKLKDNDYGKLWKYHLQPLLKEYLRGMPNADENVEKLKKAYNLEHGTSTDENNGQ
;
A
#
# COMPACT_ATOMS: atom_id res chain seq x y z
N MET A 1 -6.51 8.12 36.89
CA MET A 1 -6.91 6.81 36.31
C MET A 1 -5.61 6.04 36.06
N LYS A 2 -5.28 5.03 36.88
CA LYS A 2 -4.05 4.23 36.71
C LYS A 2 -4.23 3.27 35.54
N THR A 3 -3.30 3.28 34.60
CA THR A 3 -3.29 2.36 33.45
C THR A 3 -2.84 0.97 33.89
N GLN A 4 -3.30 -0.08 33.19
CA GLN A 4 -3.07 -1.49 33.52
C GLN A 4 -1.59 -1.93 33.50
N TYR A 5 -0.68 -1.07 33.03
CA TYR A 5 0.77 -1.30 33.02
C TYR A 5 1.51 -0.77 34.25
N ALA A 6 0.81 -0.19 35.22
CA ALA A 6 1.44 0.36 36.44
C ALA A 6 2.15 -0.68 37.31
N ASN A 7 1.90 -1.98 37.07
CA ASN A 7 2.45 -3.09 37.87
C ASN A 7 3.74 -3.70 37.27
N ILE A 8 4.27 -3.17 36.17
CA ILE A 8 5.50 -3.69 35.51
C ILE A 8 6.73 -2.80 35.80
N GLN A 9 6.58 -1.76 36.61
CA GLN A 9 7.73 -0.99 37.09
C GLN A 9 8.32 -1.74 38.29
N SER A 10 9.44 -2.43 38.07
CA SER A 10 10.38 -2.76 39.16
C SER A 10 10.91 -1.45 39.73
N ASP A 11 11.00 -1.35 41.05
CA ASP A 11 11.33 -0.13 41.80
C ASP A 11 12.63 0.59 41.36
N ASP A 12 13.49 -0.05 40.56
CA ASP A 12 14.61 0.57 39.86
C ASP A 12 14.21 1.06 38.46
N THR A 13 13.50 2.19 38.38
CA THR A 13 13.44 2.95 37.14
C THR A 13 14.58 3.97 37.11
N ILE A 14 15.41 3.95 36.07
CA ILE A 14 16.59 4.82 35.83
C ILE A 14 16.22 6.33 35.73
N PHE A 15 14.96 6.69 35.96
CA PHE A 15 14.43 8.04 35.80
C PHE A 15 14.12 8.64 37.17
N ASP A 16 15.13 9.34 37.71
CA ASP A 16 15.08 10.37 38.76
C ASP A 16 14.36 10.02 40.08
N ASP A 17 15.16 9.67 41.10
CA ASP A 17 14.74 9.36 42.48
C ASP A 17 13.95 10.48 43.19
N ASN A 18 13.85 11.69 42.61
CA ASN A 18 13.12 12.81 43.20
C ASN A 18 11.62 12.87 42.84
N LEU A 19 11.14 12.05 41.91
CA LEU A 19 9.74 12.00 41.52
C LEU A 19 9.07 10.79 42.18
N GLY A 20 8.57 10.99 43.40
CA GLY A 20 8.12 9.96 44.33
C GLY A 20 6.97 9.01 43.93
N GLN A 21 6.65 8.82 42.65
CA GLN A 21 6.01 7.63 42.07
C GLN A 21 6.43 7.59 40.59
N GLY A 22 6.91 6.45 40.08
CA GLY A 22 7.45 6.29 38.72
C GLY A 22 6.54 6.81 37.59
N TRP A 23 6.71 8.08 37.23
CA TRP A 23 5.93 8.76 36.19
C TRP A 23 6.57 8.55 34.83
N PHE A 24 5.81 7.98 33.89
CA PHE A 24 6.18 7.87 32.48
C PHE A 24 5.56 9.02 31.69
N TYR A 25 6.39 9.75 30.95
CA TYR A 25 5.96 10.77 29.99
C TYR A 25 6.72 10.59 28.67
N VAL A 26 6.13 11.08 27.57
CA VAL A 26 6.81 11.11 26.26
C VAL A 26 7.52 12.47 26.12
N PRO A 27 8.86 12.52 26.04
CA PRO A 27 9.60 13.76 25.88
C PRO A 27 9.34 14.48 24.55
N ASN A 28 9.52 15.80 24.52
CA ASN A 28 9.28 16.64 23.33
C ASN A 28 10.22 16.36 22.15
N ASN A 29 11.33 15.67 22.38
CA ASN A 29 12.29 15.26 21.34
C ASN A 29 11.99 13.86 20.76
N VAL A 30 10.85 13.26 21.10
CA VAL A 30 10.41 11.98 20.56
C VAL A 30 9.39 12.21 19.43
N TYR A 31 9.66 11.59 18.28
CA TYR A 31 8.74 11.56 17.14
C TYR A 31 8.20 10.14 16.97
N ILE A 32 6.89 10.00 16.78
CA ILE A 32 6.25 8.72 16.51
C ILE A 32 5.81 8.72 15.06
N ILE A 33 6.43 7.86 14.25
CA ILE A 33 6.08 7.65 12.85
C ILE A 33 5.51 6.24 12.74
N GLY A 34 4.25 6.15 12.32
CA GLY A 34 3.58 4.88 12.05
C GLY A 34 3.31 4.73 10.56
N THR A 35 3.37 3.50 10.07
CA THR A 35 2.93 3.13 8.72
C THR A 35 1.67 2.29 8.83
N MET A 36 0.65 2.58 8.03
CA MET A 36 -0.59 1.82 7.97
C MET A 36 -0.78 1.29 6.55
N ASN A 37 -1.30 0.08 6.43
CA ASN A 37 -1.75 -0.48 5.16
C ASN A 37 -3.28 -0.41 5.12
N ASP A 38 -3.83 0.31 4.15
CA ASP A 38 -5.26 0.60 4.06
C ASP A 38 -6.12 -0.62 3.71
N ILE A 39 -5.52 -1.67 3.12
CA ILE A 39 -6.23 -2.92 2.77
C ILE A 39 -6.58 -3.76 4.01
N ASP A 40 -5.82 -3.61 5.11
CA ASP A 40 -5.97 -4.44 6.30
C ASP A 40 -7.21 -4.01 7.10
N ARG A 41 -8.37 -4.62 6.77
CA ARG A 41 -9.68 -4.37 7.40
C ARG A 41 -9.73 -4.55 8.93
N SER A 42 -8.71 -5.18 9.54
CA SER A 42 -8.60 -5.31 10.99
C SER A 42 -8.30 -3.98 11.71
N VAL A 43 -7.88 -2.94 10.96
CA VAL A 43 -7.41 -1.67 11.52
C VAL A 43 -8.54 -0.63 11.68
N GLU A 44 -9.67 -0.77 10.99
CA GLU A 44 -10.77 0.23 10.99
C GLU A 44 -11.38 0.50 12.38
N SER A 45 -11.41 -0.49 13.28
CA SER A 45 -12.02 -0.35 14.61
C SER A 45 -11.09 0.26 15.68
N PHE A 46 -9.78 0.32 15.44
CA PHE A 46 -8.78 0.84 16.40
C PHE A 46 -8.58 2.37 16.28
N ASP A 47 -9.23 2.99 15.30
CA ASP A 47 -8.65 4.11 14.57
C ASP A 47 -9.09 5.51 15.05
N PHE A 48 -10.28 5.67 15.65
CA PHE A 48 -10.79 7.03 15.93
C PHE A 48 -9.97 7.84 16.95
N ALA A 49 -9.36 7.17 17.93
CA ALA A 49 -8.48 7.83 18.91
C ALA A 49 -7.10 8.17 18.32
N MET A 50 -6.59 7.31 17.42
CA MET A 50 -5.33 7.57 16.72
C MET A 50 -5.51 8.65 15.65
N ARG A 51 -6.64 8.66 14.93
CA ARG A 51 -6.95 9.70 13.94
C ARG A 51 -6.86 11.13 14.47
N ARG A 52 -7.14 11.34 15.76
CA ARG A 52 -7.04 12.66 16.42
C ARG A 52 -5.65 13.01 16.96
N ARG A 53 -4.75 12.03 17.07
CA ARG A 53 -3.41 12.20 17.68
C ARG A 53 -2.28 12.21 16.67
N PHE A 54 -2.55 11.76 15.44
CA PHE A 54 -1.57 11.69 14.36
C PHE A 54 -1.96 12.59 13.20
N THR A 55 -0.95 13.14 12.52
CA THR A 55 -1.11 13.70 11.18
C THR A 55 -1.06 12.55 10.19
N TRP A 56 -2.02 12.52 9.27
CA TRP A 56 -2.11 11.49 8.24
C TRP A 56 -1.51 12.01 6.94
N ILE A 57 -0.50 11.30 6.46
CA ILE A 57 0.14 11.58 5.18
C ILE A 57 -0.05 10.33 4.34
N GLU A 58 -0.89 10.44 3.33
CA GLU A 58 -1.06 9.39 2.33
C GLU A 58 0.16 9.38 1.40
N ILE A 59 0.66 8.18 1.11
CA ILE A 59 1.72 7.96 0.12
C ILE A 59 1.13 7.07 -0.97
N THR A 60 0.85 7.66 -2.13
CA THR A 60 0.23 6.91 -3.24
C THR A 60 1.24 5.99 -3.91
N ALA A 61 0.74 5.10 -4.78
CA ALA A 61 1.60 4.31 -5.64
C ALA A 61 2.51 5.19 -6.51
N GLU A 62 2.00 6.29 -7.10
CA GLU A 62 2.80 7.22 -7.89
C GLU A 62 3.87 7.92 -7.06
N ASP A 63 3.53 8.35 -5.84
CA ASP A 63 4.51 8.96 -4.93
C ASP A 63 5.60 7.96 -4.55
N SER A 64 5.24 6.71 -4.30
CA SER A 64 6.21 5.64 -4.05
C SER A 64 7.15 5.44 -5.25
N ALA A 65 6.63 5.50 -6.49
CA ALA A 65 7.45 5.35 -7.69
C ALA A 65 8.39 6.53 -7.93
N LYS A 66 7.96 7.76 -7.62
CA LYS A 66 8.82 8.94 -7.64
C LYS A 66 9.92 8.84 -6.58
N ASN A 67 9.54 8.54 -5.34
CA ASN A 67 10.46 8.46 -4.20
C ASN A 67 11.49 7.34 -4.36
N MET A 68 11.13 6.25 -5.03
CA MET A 68 12.01 5.11 -5.32
C MET A 68 12.78 5.24 -6.64
N ASN A 69 12.61 6.35 -7.36
CA ASN A 69 13.25 6.63 -8.65
C ASN A 69 13.08 5.48 -9.67
N LEU A 70 11.85 4.99 -9.81
CA LEU A 70 11.52 3.91 -10.75
C LEU A 70 11.85 4.32 -12.21
N PRO A 71 12.31 3.38 -13.05
CA PRO A 71 12.42 3.62 -14.49
C PRO A 71 11.06 3.98 -15.11
N GLU A 72 11.06 4.81 -16.15
CA GLU A 72 9.82 5.32 -16.74
C GLU A 72 8.89 4.21 -17.25
N GLY A 73 9.44 3.19 -17.92
CA GLY A 73 8.64 2.04 -18.36
C GLY A 73 8.01 1.24 -17.20
N SER A 74 8.62 1.23 -16.01
CA SER A 74 8.02 0.64 -14.82
C SER A 74 6.90 1.51 -14.26
N LYS A 75 7.07 2.84 -14.28
CA LYS A 75 6.04 3.79 -13.84
C LYS A 75 4.79 3.70 -14.71
N GLU A 76 4.96 3.67 -16.03
CA GLU A 76 3.87 3.55 -17.00
C GLU A 76 3.06 2.26 -16.78
N ARG A 77 3.74 1.12 -16.65
CA ARG A 77 3.08 -0.18 -16.40
C ARG A 77 2.37 -0.22 -15.05
N MET A 78 3.00 0.31 -14.01
CA MET A 78 2.42 0.39 -12.68
C MET A 78 1.16 1.26 -12.69
N LYS A 79 1.23 2.44 -13.33
CA LYS A 79 0.10 3.35 -13.48
C LYS A 79 -1.04 2.70 -14.27
N ALA A 80 -0.74 2.11 -15.44
CA ALA A 80 -1.75 1.45 -16.27
C ALA A 80 -2.45 0.29 -15.53
N LEU A 81 -1.69 -0.50 -14.76
CA LEU A 81 -2.24 -1.55 -13.91
C LEU A 81 -3.14 -0.97 -12.81
N ASN A 82 -2.70 0.08 -12.12
CA ASN A 82 -3.46 0.69 -11.02
C ASN A 82 -4.74 1.40 -11.50
N ASP A 83 -4.68 2.05 -12.66
CA ASP A 83 -5.86 2.63 -13.33
C ASP A 83 -6.89 1.51 -13.60
N ALA A 84 -6.45 0.39 -14.17
CA ALA A 84 -7.31 -0.76 -14.45
C ALA A 84 -7.85 -1.45 -13.18
N ILE A 85 -7.09 -1.45 -12.07
CA ILE A 85 -7.58 -1.95 -10.76
C ILE A 85 -8.74 -1.08 -10.27
N SER A 86 -8.64 0.25 -10.39
CA SER A 86 -9.67 1.18 -9.97
C SER A 86 -10.95 1.13 -10.80
N GLU A 87 -10.89 0.59 -12.02
CA GLU A 87 -12.08 0.38 -12.87
C GLU A 87 -12.90 -0.86 -12.48
N ILE A 88 -12.33 -1.78 -11.68
CA ILE A 88 -13.02 -3.00 -11.26
C ILE A 88 -13.94 -2.69 -10.08
N GLU A 89 -15.22 -3.03 -10.22
CA GLU A 89 -16.20 -2.86 -9.15
C GLU A 89 -15.79 -3.64 -7.89
N GLY A 90 -15.75 -2.95 -6.75
CA GLY A 90 -15.34 -3.51 -5.47
C GLY A 90 -13.86 -3.35 -5.13
N LEU A 91 -13.04 -2.84 -6.06
CA LEU A 91 -11.66 -2.42 -5.79
C LEU A 91 -11.57 -0.88 -5.80
N ASN A 92 -10.54 -0.35 -5.13
CA ASN A 92 -10.29 1.09 -5.02
C ASN A 92 -8.77 1.36 -4.90
N ALA A 93 -8.39 2.62 -4.67
CA ALA A 93 -6.99 3.04 -4.57
C ALA A 93 -6.18 2.29 -3.50
N SER A 94 -6.81 1.80 -2.43
CA SER A 94 -6.12 1.01 -1.40
C SER A 94 -5.53 -0.28 -1.98
N TYR A 95 -6.09 -0.83 -3.06
CA TYR A 95 -5.61 -2.04 -3.74
C TYR A 95 -4.52 -1.77 -4.79
N HIS A 96 -4.07 -0.52 -4.93
CA HIS A 96 -3.01 -0.18 -5.88
C HIS A 96 -1.70 -0.89 -5.55
N ILE A 97 -1.01 -1.31 -6.60
CA ILE A 97 0.30 -1.93 -6.53
C ILE A 97 1.35 -0.83 -6.38
N GLY A 98 2.11 -0.88 -5.29
CA GLY A 98 3.21 0.06 -5.02
C GLY A 98 4.50 -0.25 -5.78
N ALA A 99 5.38 0.75 -5.86
CA ALA A 99 6.63 0.70 -6.62
C ALA A 99 7.65 -0.33 -6.12
N ALA A 100 7.54 -0.77 -4.86
CA ALA A 100 8.44 -1.75 -4.25
C ALA A 100 8.50 -3.09 -5.01
N TYR A 101 7.41 -3.48 -5.67
CA TYR A 101 7.38 -4.68 -6.51
C TYR A 101 8.31 -4.57 -7.73
N PHE A 102 8.40 -3.39 -8.32
CA PHE A 102 9.19 -3.12 -9.52
C PHE A 102 10.68 -2.90 -9.21
N LEU A 103 11.02 -2.48 -7.98
CA LEU A 103 12.43 -2.34 -7.54
C LEU A 103 13.18 -3.67 -7.49
N LYS A 104 12.50 -4.79 -7.24
CA LYS A 104 13.13 -6.11 -7.09
C LYS A 104 13.60 -6.73 -8.41
N LEU A 105 13.31 -6.08 -9.54
CA LEU A 105 13.67 -6.56 -10.86
C LEU A 105 15.12 -6.20 -11.18
N LYS A 106 16.03 -7.19 -11.13
CA LYS A 106 17.42 -6.99 -11.54
C LYS A 106 17.63 -6.77 -13.04
N ASP A 107 16.63 -7.01 -13.89
CA ASP A 107 16.75 -6.92 -15.35
C ASP A 107 15.46 -6.46 -16.05
N ASN A 108 14.54 -5.75 -15.35
CA ASN A 108 13.22 -5.41 -15.88
C ASN A 108 12.43 -6.61 -16.45
N ASP A 109 12.60 -7.80 -15.87
CA ASP A 109 11.86 -9.00 -16.26
C ASP A 109 10.40 -8.93 -15.74
N TYR A 110 9.61 -8.12 -16.44
CA TYR A 110 8.20 -7.87 -16.14
C TYR A 110 7.35 -9.14 -16.18
N GLY A 111 7.75 -10.14 -16.96
CA GLY A 111 7.06 -11.43 -17.05
C GLY A 111 7.18 -12.24 -15.77
N LYS A 112 8.39 -12.30 -15.19
CA LYS A 112 8.59 -12.94 -13.87
C LYS A 112 7.87 -12.17 -12.76
N LEU A 113 7.93 -10.84 -12.77
CA LEU A 113 7.20 -10.03 -11.77
C LEU A 113 5.70 -10.34 -11.81
N TRP A 114 5.12 -10.36 -13.00
CA TRP A 114 3.72 -10.71 -13.18
C TRP A 114 3.42 -12.12 -12.65
N LYS A 115 4.12 -13.13 -13.15
CA LYS A 115 3.83 -14.55 -12.86
C LYS A 115 3.97 -14.90 -11.38
N TYR A 116 5.00 -14.37 -10.71
CA TYR A 116 5.36 -14.82 -9.35
C TYR A 116 4.87 -13.90 -8.24
N HIS A 117 4.55 -12.64 -8.53
CA HIS A 117 4.15 -11.67 -7.50
C HIS A 117 2.78 -11.05 -7.77
N LEU A 118 2.57 -10.45 -8.95
CA LEU A 118 1.35 -9.68 -9.20
C LEU A 118 0.14 -10.58 -9.46
N GLN A 119 0.26 -11.58 -10.32
CA GLN A 119 -0.86 -12.45 -10.68
C GLN A 119 -1.43 -13.20 -9.47
N PRO A 120 -0.63 -13.83 -8.58
CA PRO A 120 -1.17 -14.48 -7.38
C PRO A 120 -1.87 -13.49 -6.44
N LEU A 121 -1.29 -12.29 -6.26
CA LEU A 121 -1.87 -11.24 -5.40
C LEU A 121 -3.22 -10.75 -5.94
N LEU A 122 -3.29 -10.44 -7.22
CA LEU A 122 -4.52 -9.96 -7.87
C LEU A 122 -5.61 -11.03 -7.87
N LYS A 123 -5.24 -12.32 -7.99
CA LYS A 123 -6.20 -13.42 -7.83
C LYS A 123 -6.80 -13.47 -6.42
N GLU A 124 -6.01 -13.18 -5.38
CA GLU A 124 -6.55 -13.07 -4.02
C GLU A 124 -7.46 -11.85 -3.85
N TYR A 125 -7.13 -10.70 -4.45
CA TYR A 125 -7.99 -9.51 -4.43
C TYR A 125 -9.34 -9.75 -5.10
N LEU A 126 -9.34 -10.45 -6.22
CA LEU A 126 -10.54 -10.77 -7.00
C LEU A 126 -11.26 -12.03 -6.49
N ARG A 127 -10.77 -12.67 -5.42
CA ARG A 127 -11.30 -13.93 -4.94
C ARG A 127 -12.74 -13.75 -4.44
N GLY A 128 -13.67 -14.48 -5.06
CA GLY A 128 -15.10 -14.38 -4.75
C GLY A 128 -15.84 -13.28 -5.49
N MET A 129 -15.17 -12.51 -6.35
CA MET A 129 -15.81 -11.58 -7.28
C MET A 129 -16.26 -12.32 -8.56
N PRO A 130 -17.36 -11.88 -9.19
CA PRO A 130 -17.74 -12.40 -10.50
C PRO A 130 -16.65 -12.08 -11.54
N ASN A 131 -16.50 -12.96 -12.54
CA ASN A 131 -15.58 -12.80 -13.67
C ASN A 131 -14.11 -12.57 -13.25
N ALA A 132 -13.67 -13.16 -12.13
CA ALA A 132 -12.32 -12.99 -11.62
C ALA A 132 -11.23 -13.30 -12.66
N ASP A 133 -11.37 -14.40 -13.43
CA ASP A 133 -10.40 -14.77 -14.46
C ASP A 133 -10.35 -13.75 -15.62
N GLU A 134 -11.51 -13.24 -16.07
CA GLU A 134 -11.56 -12.21 -17.11
C GLU A 134 -10.91 -10.90 -16.64
N ASN A 135 -11.16 -10.53 -15.37
CA ASN A 135 -10.56 -9.35 -14.77
C ASN A 135 -9.04 -9.49 -14.64
N VAL A 136 -8.52 -10.67 -14.27
CA VAL A 136 -7.06 -10.92 -14.25
C VAL A 136 -6.45 -10.74 -15.64
N GLU A 137 -7.11 -11.21 -16.70
CA GLU A 137 -6.62 -11.02 -18.07
C GLU A 137 -6.70 -9.55 -18.53
N LYS A 138 -7.73 -8.80 -18.14
CA LYS A 138 -7.79 -7.34 -18.38
C LYS A 138 -6.63 -6.61 -17.69
N LEU A 139 -6.39 -6.91 -16.42
CA LEU A 139 -5.28 -6.34 -15.65
C LEU A 139 -3.92 -6.69 -16.28
N LYS A 140 -3.77 -7.91 -16.81
CA LYS A 140 -2.57 -8.34 -17.52
C LYS A 140 -2.33 -7.53 -18.80
N LYS A 141 -3.37 -7.31 -19.60
CA LYS A 141 -3.29 -6.48 -20.81
C LYS A 141 -2.89 -5.05 -20.49
N ALA A 142 -3.50 -4.46 -19.45
CA ALA A 142 -3.15 -3.12 -18.97
C ALA A 142 -1.68 -3.06 -18.51
N TYR A 143 -1.22 -4.02 -17.71
CA TYR A 143 0.17 -4.14 -17.29
C TYR A 143 1.14 -4.32 -18.47
N ASN A 144 0.72 -5.02 -19.52
CA ASN A 144 1.52 -5.21 -20.72
C ASN A 144 1.59 -3.95 -21.60
N LEU A 145 0.77 -2.93 -21.34
CA LEU A 145 0.55 -1.75 -22.19
C LEU A 145 -0.03 -2.14 -23.56
N GLU A 146 -0.80 -3.22 -23.61
CA GLU A 146 -1.52 -3.64 -24.80
C GLU A 146 -2.75 -2.74 -24.95
N HIS A 147 -2.58 -1.60 -25.63
CA HIS A 147 -3.72 -0.87 -26.16
C HIS A 147 -4.45 -1.80 -27.12
N GLY A 148 -5.76 -2.01 -26.89
CA GLY A 148 -6.60 -2.65 -27.88
C GLY A 148 -6.35 -1.96 -29.21
N THR A 149 -5.98 -2.74 -30.23
CA THR A 149 -5.95 -2.25 -31.61
C THR A 149 -7.37 -1.79 -31.93
N SER A 150 -7.64 -0.50 -31.80
CA SER A 150 -8.67 0.15 -32.59
C SER A 150 -8.17 0.10 -34.01
N THR A 151 -8.59 -0.95 -34.71
CA THR A 151 -8.56 -1.02 -36.16
C THR A 151 -9.50 0.09 -36.66
N ASP A 152 -8.99 1.32 -36.77
CA ASP A 152 -9.62 2.31 -37.66
C ASP A 152 -9.18 1.97 -39.09
N GLU A 153 -9.72 0.85 -39.59
CA GLU A 153 -10.06 0.77 -41.00
C GLU A 153 -11.25 1.70 -41.22
N ASN A 154 -10.98 2.93 -41.65
CA ASN A 154 -11.92 3.60 -42.53
C ASN A 154 -11.18 4.34 -43.64
N ASN A 155 -10.90 3.56 -44.67
CA ASN A 155 -10.65 4.00 -46.03
C ASN A 155 -11.93 4.69 -46.54
N GLY A 156 -11.87 5.98 -46.89
CA GLY A 156 -13.06 6.66 -47.39
C GLY A 156 -12.94 8.17 -47.68
N GLN A 157 -11.95 8.58 -48.49
CA GLN A 157 -12.13 9.44 -49.69
C GLN A 157 -10.77 9.80 -50.32
#